data_AF-A0A1V2GZN7-F1
#
_entry.id   AF-A0A1V2GZN7-F1
#
_cell.length_a   1.000
_cell.length_b   1.000
_cell.length_c   1.000
_cell.angle_alpha   90.00
_cell.angle_beta   90.00
_cell.angle_gamma   90.00
#
_symmetry.space_group_name_H-M   'P 1'
#
loop_
_entity.id
_entity.type
_entity.pdbx_description
1 polymer ?
#
loop_
_entity_poly.entity_id
_entity_poly.type
_entity_poly.pdbx_seq_one_letter_code
_entity_poly.pdbx_strand_id
1 'polypeptide(L)' 'MDALEAEAAALAGPPHLGAIAVGCALGYLDFRFAGLAWREGRPALARWEAGMAARPAMQATRPPPASPAGNH' A
#
# COMPACT_ATOMS: atom_id res chain seq x y z
N MET A 1 -10.37 -1.02 7.93
CA MET A 1 -9.25 -1.87 7.43
C MET A 1 -8.99 -3.07 8.33
N ASP A 2 -9.81 -3.30 9.36
CA ASP A 2 -9.58 -4.37 10.34
C ASP A 2 -9.86 -5.77 9.77
N ALA A 3 -10.76 -5.87 8.77
CA ALA A 3 -10.94 -7.11 8.01
C ALA A 3 -9.67 -7.49 7.23
N LEU A 4 -8.97 -6.52 6.62
CA LEU A 4 -7.71 -6.78 5.91
C LEU A 4 -6.56 -7.10 6.88
N GLU A 5 -6.58 -6.53 8.09
CA GLU A 5 -5.63 -6.90 9.16
C GLU A 5 -5.79 -8.37 9.57
N ALA A 6 -7.03 -8.85 9.74
CA ALA A 6 -7.30 -10.25 10.05
C ALA A 6 -6.87 -11.20 8.92
N GLU A 7 -7.04 -10.78 7.66
CA GLU A 7 -6.74 -11.57 6.46
C GLU A 7 -5.30 -11.38 5.94
N ALA A 8 -4.45 -10.61 6.62
CA ALA A 8 -3.11 -10.27 6.14
C ALA A 8 -2.25 -11.52 5.86
N ALA A 9 -2.46 -12.60 6.61
CA ALA A 9 -1.81 -13.89 6.38
C ALA A 9 -2.31 -14.59 5.10
N ALA A 10 -3.60 -14.49 4.78
CA ALA A 10 -4.19 -15.07 3.57
C ALA A 10 -3.74 -14.34 2.29
N LEU A 11 -3.34 -13.08 2.42
CA LEU A 11 -2.75 -12.30 1.34
C LEU A 11 -1.26 -12.64 1.08
N ALA A 12 -0.64 -13.48 1.92
CA ALA A 12 0.75 -13.89 1.74
C ALA A 12 0.89 -14.95 0.64
N GLY A 13 1.99 -14.92 -0.10
CA GLY A 13 2.28 -15.84 -1.20
C GLY A 13 2.39 -15.16 -2.58
N PRO A 14 2.27 -15.92 -3.68
CA PRO A 14 2.26 -15.38 -5.03
C PRO A 14 1.15 -14.33 -5.18
N PRO A 15 1.45 -13.14 -5.76
CA PRO A 15 0.47 -12.09 -5.90
C PRO A 15 -0.64 -12.54 -6.87
N HIS A 16 -1.87 -12.62 -6.35
CA HIS A 16 -3.09 -12.74 -7.13
C HIS A 16 -3.73 -11.36 -7.33
N LEU A 17 -4.73 -11.27 -8.20
CA LEU A 17 -5.40 -10.00 -8.54
C LEU A 17 -5.86 -9.23 -7.30
N GLY A 18 -6.46 -9.92 -6.32
CA GLY A 18 -6.89 -9.33 -5.05
C GLY A 18 -5.73 -8.72 -4.25
N ALA A 19 -4.60 -9.42 -4.14
CA ALA A 19 -3.42 -8.90 -3.45
C ALA A 19 -2.90 -7.63 -4.15
N ILE A 20 -2.79 -7.63 -5.47
CA ILE A 20 -2.35 -6.47 -6.24
C ILE A 20 -3.29 -5.27 -6.02
N ALA A 21 -4.60 -5.49 -6.10
CA ALA A 21 -5.59 -4.45 -5.86
C ALA A 21 -5.48 -3.84 -4.45
N VAL A 22 -5.30 -4.68 -3.43
CA VAL A 22 -5.10 -4.21 -2.04
C VAL A 22 -3.80 -3.40 -1.93
N GLY A 23 -2.70 -3.86 -2.52
CA GLY A 23 -1.44 -3.11 -2.54
C GLY A 23 -1.55 -1.73 -3.18
N CYS A 24 -2.19 -1.65 -4.34
CA CYS A 24 -2.43 -0.37 -5.01
C CYS A 24 -3.32 0.56 -4.18
N ALA A 25 -4.38 0.03 -3.56
CA ALA A 25 -5.27 0.82 -2.72
C ALA A 25 -4.55 1.39 -1.48
N LEU A 26 -3.75 0.57 -0.78
CA LEU A 26 -2.98 1.01 0.38
C LEU A 26 -1.89 2.02 0.00
N GLY A 27 -1.16 1.79 -1.10
CA GLY A 27 -0.20 2.76 -1.61
C GLY A 27 -0.84 4.09 -2.03
N TYR A 28 -2.06 4.06 -2.57
CA TYR A 28 -2.82 5.27 -2.87
C TYR A 28 -3.27 6.02 -1.61
N LEU A 29 -3.67 5.30 -0.56
CA LEU A 29 -3.98 5.91 0.74
C LEU A 29 -2.75 6.62 1.32
N ASP A 30 -1.56 6.00 1.26
CA ASP A 30 -0.32 6.64 1.69
C ASP A 30 0.00 7.90 0.85
N PHE A 31 -0.21 7.84 -0.46
CA PHE A 31 0.07 8.97 -1.35
C PHE A 31 -0.91 10.14 -1.17
N ARG A 32 -2.21 9.86 -1.08
CA ARG A 32 -3.26 10.91 -1.17
C ARG A 32 -3.87 11.29 0.18
N PHE A 33 -3.80 10.37 1.15
CA PHE A 33 -4.46 10.47 2.46
C PHE A 33 -3.51 10.05 3.59
N ALA A 34 -2.26 10.52 3.55
CA ALA A 34 -1.24 10.19 4.57
C ALA A 34 -1.72 10.45 6.02
N GLY A 35 -2.59 11.45 6.24
CA GLY A 35 -3.15 11.78 7.55
C GLY A 35 -4.19 10.77 8.09
N LEU A 36 -4.64 9.81 7.28
CA LEU A 36 -5.58 8.76 7.71
C LEU A 36 -4.88 7.67 8.53
N ALA A 37 -3.55 7.69 8.55
CA ALA A 37 -2.68 6.84 9.37
C ALA A 37 -3.11 5.37 9.40
N TRP A 38 -3.46 4.81 8.24
CA TRP A 38 -4.17 3.54 8.15
C TRP A 38 -3.42 2.34 8.76
N ARG A 39 -2.10 2.45 8.87
CA ARG A 39 -1.21 1.46 9.50
C ARG A 39 -1.37 1.39 11.02
N GLU A 40 -1.89 2.44 11.65
CA GLU A 40 -2.16 2.46 13.09
C GLU A 40 -3.20 1.40 13.46
N GLY A 41 -2.85 0.57 14.45
CA GLY A 41 -3.66 -0.57 14.87
C GLY A 41 -3.67 -1.75 13.90
N ARG A 42 -2.87 -1.72 12.81
CA ARG A 42 -2.88 -2.73 11.73
C ARG A 42 -1.47 -3.21 11.34
N PRO A 43 -0.69 -3.73 12.31
CA PRO A 43 0.71 -4.07 12.10
C PRO A 43 0.93 -5.23 11.11
N ALA A 44 0.05 -6.22 11.05
CA ALA A 44 0.20 -7.35 10.14
C ALA A 44 0.01 -6.92 8.68
N LEU A 45 -1.02 -6.12 8.41
CA LEU A 45 -1.30 -5.53 7.10
C LEU A 45 -0.19 -4.57 6.68
N ALA A 46 0.31 -3.73 7.61
CA ALA A 46 1.41 -2.83 7.33
C ALA A 46 2.69 -3.58 6.93
N ARG A 47 3.02 -4.68 7.62
CA ARG A 47 4.17 -5.53 7.29
C ARG A 47 4.00 -6.23 5.95
N TRP A 48 2.81 -6.75 5.68
CA TRP A 48 2.50 -7.39 4.40
C TRP A 48 2.63 -6.39 3.24
N GLU A 49 2.08 -5.18 3.40
CA GLU A 49 2.14 -4.14 2.36
C GLU A 49 3.59 -3.74 2.08
N ALA A 50 4.42 -3.61 3.10
CA ALA A 50 5.84 -3.29 2.92
C ALA A 50 6.57 -4.35 2.06
N GLY A 51 6.27 -5.64 2.29
CA GLY A 51 6.79 -6.74 1.47
C GLY A 51 6.26 -6.72 0.04
N MET A 52 5.00 -6.34 -0.15
CA MET A 52 4.41 -6.19 -1.48
C MET A 52 5.02 -5.01 -2.25
N ALA A 53 5.13 -3.85 -1.62
CA ALA A 53 5.67 -2.63 -2.21
C ALA A 53 7.16 -2.75 -2.55
N ALA A 54 7.88 -3.67 -1.91
CA ALA A 54 9.27 -3.98 -2.23
C ALA A 54 9.45 -4.76 -3.56
N ARG A 55 8.39 -5.30 -4.16
CA ARG A 55 8.47 -6.06 -5.42
C ARG A 55 8.89 -5.15 -6.58
N PRO A 56 9.79 -5.61 -7.49
CA PRO A 56 10.26 -4.79 -8.62
C PRO A 56 9.14 -4.20 -9.48
N ALA A 57 8.09 -4.99 -9.75
CA ALA A 57 6.93 -4.53 -10.52
C ALA A 57 6.20 -3.37 -9.83
N MET A 58 6.03 -3.43 -8.52
CA MET A 58 5.37 -2.37 -7.74
C MET A 58 6.24 -1.11 -7.68
N GLN A 59 7.56 -1.25 -7.54
CA GLN A 59 8.47 -0.11 -7.54
C GLN A 59 8.51 0.59 -8.89
N ALA A 60 8.53 -0.18 -9.99
CA ALA A 60 8.56 0.35 -11.35
C ALA A 60 7.30 1.18 -11.70
N THR A 61 6.19 0.95 -11.00
CA THR A 61 4.92 1.65 -11.24
C THR A 61 4.54 2.61 -10.12
N ARG A 62 5.47 2.96 -9.22
CA ARG A 62 5.17 3.93 -8.16
C ARG A 62 4.78 5.29 -8.77
N PRO A 63 3.71 5.94 -8.28
CA PRO A 63 3.37 7.29 -8.72
C PRO A 63 4.57 8.23 -8.48
N PRO A 64 4.87 9.14 -9.41
CA PRO A 64 5.86 10.18 -9.15
C PRO A 64 5.44 11.00 -7.94
N PRO A 65 6.39 11.55 -7.17
CA PRO A 65 6.05 12.47 -6.09
C PRO A 65 5.20 13.61 -6.65
N ALA A 66 4.23 14.08 -5.87
CA ALA A 66 3.44 15.24 -6.26
C ALA A 66 4.41 16.38 -6.61
N SER A 67 4.29 16.93 -7.83
CA SER A 67 5.15 18.05 -8.25
C SER A 67 5.07 19.15 -7.19
N PRO A 68 6.21 19.69 -6.70
CA PRO A 68 6.15 20.90 -5.91
C PRO A 68 5.50 21.94 -6.83
N ALA A 69 4.38 22.51 -6.40
CA ALA A 69 3.66 23.51 -7.16
C ALA A 69 4.68 24.58 -7.60
N GLY A 70 4.88 24.71 -8.91
CA GLY A 70 5.69 25.77 -9.47
C GLY A 70 5.13 27.10 -9.02
N ASN A 71 5.94 27.86 -8.28
CA ASN A 71 5.66 29.23 -7.90
C ASN A 71 5.37 30.02 -9.18
N HIS A 72 4.18 30.62 -9.28
CA HIS A 72 3.86 31.63 -10.27
C HIS A 72 4.59 32.93 -9.94
#